data_AF-A0A221MEQ7-F1
#
_entry.id   AF-A0A221MEQ7-F1
#
_cell.length_a   1.000
_cell.length_b   1.000
_cell.length_c   1.000
_cell.angle_alpha   90.00
_cell.angle_beta   90.00
_cell.angle_gamma   90.00
#
_symmetry.space_group_name_H-M   'P 1'
#
loop_
_entity.id
_entity.type
_entity.pdbx_description
1 polymer ?
#
loop_
_entity_poly.entity_id
_entity_poly.type
_entity_poly.pdbx_seq_one_letter_code
_entity_poly.pdbx_strand_id
1 'polypeptide(L)'
;MIKFLISQLGSGYKLINEGNDQYCTIKIYQKINNEVNFDTYVKLSYSNDRNLWNILEVQRDKEYSKGQFNNFEISICALYIATVSMLGSESAKNEARTELRTVGADVSAANKVLGKHVGQNYFSLFNGVKGAINLEKIKNEYNAYYLSLTGDKVSIIENKKAPSIFVVIYNYATKLTKFDELMNNWNKKINIDLGENEKLKRIYLRK
;
A
#
# COMPACT_ATOMS: atom_id res chain seq x y z
N MET A 1 21.59 4.89 1.79
CA MET A 1 20.13 4.73 1.58
C MET A 1 19.31 6.02 1.60
N ILE A 2 19.51 6.96 2.54
CA ILE A 2 18.70 8.21 2.61
C ILE A 2 18.71 9.04 1.32
N LYS A 3 19.87 9.19 0.66
CA LYS A 3 19.94 9.88 -0.65
C LYS A 3 19.07 9.23 -1.73
N PHE A 4 18.98 7.90 -1.72
CA PHE A 4 18.12 7.15 -2.66
C PHE A 4 16.64 7.36 -2.33
N LEU A 5 16.26 7.33 -1.05
CA LEU A 5 14.92 7.68 -0.60
C LEU A 5 14.49 9.06 -1.11
N ILE A 6 15.35 10.08 -0.95
CA ILE A 6 15.08 11.44 -1.42
C ILE A 6 14.84 11.46 -2.94
N SER A 7 15.64 10.73 -3.72
CA SER A 7 15.45 10.68 -5.17
C SER A 7 14.15 9.98 -5.59
N GLN A 8 13.70 8.97 -4.83
CA GLN A 8 12.43 8.28 -5.10
C GLN A 8 11.20 9.12 -4.71
N LEU A 9 11.30 9.96 -3.68
CA LEU A 9 10.21 10.83 -3.25
C LEU A 9 9.98 12.00 -4.23
N GLY A 10 11.06 12.56 -4.78
CA GLY A 10 10.99 13.73 -5.64
C GLY A 10 10.62 15.02 -4.89
N SER A 11 10.21 16.06 -5.61
CA SER A 11 10.00 17.41 -5.06
C SER A 11 8.73 17.56 -4.21
N GLY A 12 7.75 16.67 -4.38
CA GLY A 12 6.45 16.68 -3.71
C GLY A 12 6.47 16.37 -2.21
N TYR A 13 7.63 16.07 -1.66
CA TYR A 13 7.80 15.76 -0.23
C TYR A 13 8.91 16.59 0.40
N LYS A 14 8.80 16.77 1.72
CA LYS A 14 9.87 17.31 2.57
C LYS A 14 10.32 16.21 3.52
N LEU A 15 11.61 15.90 3.50
CA LEU A 15 12.24 14.99 4.46
C LEU A 15 12.99 15.82 5.51
N ILE A 16 12.78 15.50 6.77
CA ILE A 16 13.56 16.00 7.90
C ILE A 16 14.25 14.79 8.53
N ASN A 17 15.57 14.89 8.70
CA ASN A 17 16.37 13.89 9.38
C ASN A 17 16.92 14.49 10.68
N GLU A 18 16.51 13.93 11.81
CA GLU A 18 16.94 14.34 13.14
C GLU A 18 17.81 13.24 13.74
N GLY A 19 19.01 13.59 14.20
CA GLY A 19 19.94 12.64 14.84
C GLY A 19 21.17 12.29 14.00
N ASN A 20 21.95 11.35 14.52
CA ASN A 20 23.17 10.80 13.92
C ASN A 20 22.91 9.41 13.30
N ASP A 21 23.87 8.88 12.54
CA ASP A 21 23.68 7.71 11.67
C ASP A 21 23.16 6.44 12.37
N GLN A 22 23.34 6.29 13.69
CA GLN A 22 22.86 5.13 14.47
C GLN A 22 21.47 5.30 15.09
N TYR A 23 20.98 6.53 15.29
CA TYR A 23 19.74 6.81 16.03
C TYR A 23 18.86 7.84 15.30
N CYS A 24 18.86 7.79 13.97
CA CYS A 24 18.15 8.78 13.18
C CYS A 24 16.63 8.62 13.27
N THR A 25 15.95 9.75 13.45
CA THR A 25 14.51 9.87 13.24
C THR A 25 14.30 10.57 11.91
N ILE A 26 13.62 9.90 10.98
CA ILE A 26 13.32 10.47 9.66
C ILE A 26 11.83 10.75 9.60
N LYS A 27 11.46 11.99 9.30
CA LYS A 27 10.07 12.43 9.13
C LYS A 27 9.86 12.87 7.68
N ILE A 28 8.79 12.40 7.05
CA ILE A 28 8.43 12.78 5.68
C ILE A 28 7.04 13.40 5.66
N TYR A 29 6.98 14.61 5.15
CA TYR A 29 5.79 15.43 5.01
C TYR A 29 5.43 15.57 3.53
N GLN A 30 4.14 15.65 3.23
CA GLN A 30 3.67 16.03 1.90
C GLN A 30 3.80 17.54 1.70
N LYS A 31 4.15 17.95 0.48
CA LYS A 31 3.97 19.33 0.04
C LYS A 31 2.71 19.46 -0.81
N ILE A 32 1.85 20.41 -0.47
CA ILE A 32 0.65 20.77 -1.23
C ILE A 32 0.83 22.22 -1.66
N ASN A 33 0.80 22.49 -2.97
CA ASN A 33 1.05 23.83 -3.52
C ASN A 33 2.37 24.47 -3.01
N ASN A 34 3.43 23.66 -2.89
CA ASN A 34 4.74 24.01 -2.30
C ASN A 34 4.75 24.33 -0.79
N GLU A 35 3.60 24.27 -0.11
CA GLU A 35 3.51 24.39 1.34
C GLU A 35 3.58 23.02 2.01
N VAL A 36 4.24 22.95 3.17
CA VAL A 36 4.40 21.69 3.90
C VAL A 36 3.20 21.50 4.80
N ASN A 37 2.50 20.36 4.64
CA ASN A 37 1.48 19.96 5.59
C ASN A 37 2.14 19.32 6.83
N PHE A 38 2.16 20.04 7.95
CA PHE A 38 2.76 19.56 9.20
C PHE A 38 1.81 18.71 10.06
N ASP A 39 0.51 18.72 9.76
CA ASP A 39 -0.50 17.98 10.54
C ASP A 39 -0.40 16.48 10.33
N THR A 40 0.15 16.03 9.20
CA THR A 40 0.24 14.60 8.86
C THR A 40 1.56 14.27 8.20
N TYR A 41 2.26 13.27 8.75
CA TYR A 41 3.55 12.82 8.23
C TYR A 41 3.79 11.34 8.54
N VAL A 42 4.76 10.74 7.82
CA VAL A 42 5.25 9.41 8.13
C VAL A 42 6.62 9.51 8.78
N LYS A 43 6.82 8.77 9.86
CA LYS A 43 8.03 8.79 10.69
C LYS A 43 8.66 7.40 10.73
N LEU A 44 9.97 7.37 10.54
CA LEU A 44 10.84 6.25 10.88
C LEU A 44 11.58 6.60 12.16
N SER A 45 11.55 5.71 13.15
CA SER A 45 12.29 5.88 14.40
C SER A 45 12.79 4.55 14.94
N TYR A 46 14.01 4.55 15.45
CA TYR A 46 14.62 3.36 16.04
C TYR A 46 14.24 3.25 17.53
N SER A 47 13.83 2.05 17.95
CA SER A 47 13.55 1.72 19.34
C SER A 47 14.71 0.89 19.90
N ASN A 48 15.48 1.50 20.80
CA ASN A 48 16.64 0.87 21.44
C ASN A 48 16.23 -0.41 22.20
N ASP A 49 15.14 -0.35 22.96
CA ASP A 49 14.68 -1.45 23.82
C ASP A 49 14.34 -2.72 23.02
N ARG A 50 13.89 -2.55 21.78
CA ARG A 50 13.47 -3.66 20.91
C ARG A 50 14.47 -3.95 19.79
N ASN A 51 15.48 -3.10 19.60
CA ASN A 51 16.38 -3.15 18.45
C ASN A 51 15.61 -3.21 17.11
N LEU A 52 14.57 -2.38 16.97
CA LEU A 52 13.68 -2.35 15.80
C LEU A 52 13.44 -0.93 15.31
N TRP A 53 13.36 -0.80 13.99
CA TRP A 53 12.90 0.38 13.29
C TRP A 53 11.38 0.37 13.17
N ASN A 54 10.74 1.45 13.61
CA ASN A 54 9.30 1.61 13.61
C ASN A 54 8.86 2.57 12.52
N ILE A 55 7.89 2.15 11.71
CA ILE A 55 7.16 3.01 10.80
C ILE A 55 5.89 3.49 11.50
N LEU A 56 5.75 4.80 11.61
CA LEU A 56 4.64 5.46 12.28
C LEU A 56 3.97 6.42 11.29
N GLU A 57 2.65 6.40 11.25
CA GLU A 57 1.88 7.53 10.73
C GLU A 57 1.61 8.46 11.90
N VAL A 58 1.86 9.76 11.71
CA VAL A 58 1.55 10.77 12.71
C VAL A 58 0.48 11.68 12.17
N GLN A 59 -0.62 11.84 12.91
CA GLN A 59 -1.70 12.78 12.60
C GLN A 59 -2.01 13.61 13.83
N ARG A 60 -1.81 14.93 13.77
CA ARG A 60 -2.07 15.87 14.88
C ARG A 60 -1.51 15.34 16.20
N ASP A 61 -0.21 15.04 16.19
CA ASP A 61 0.59 14.51 17.30
C ASP A 61 0.22 13.11 17.82
N LYS A 62 -0.72 12.42 17.19
CA LYS A 62 -1.03 11.01 17.49
C LYS A 62 -0.23 10.10 16.58
N GLU A 63 0.53 9.19 17.18
CA GLU A 63 1.32 8.19 16.47
C GLU A 63 0.57 6.87 16.32
N TYR A 64 0.54 6.34 15.10
CA TYR A 64 -0.07 5.06 14.77
C TYR A 64 0.98 4.13 14.17
N SER A 65 1.25 3.01 14.83
CA SER A 65 2.19 2.01 14.33
C SER A 65 1.70 1.36 13.05
N LYS A 66 2.59 1.28 12.05
CA LYS A 66 2.31 0.73 10.72
C LYS A 66 3.16 -0.49 10.40
N GLY A 67 4.33 -0.62 11.02
CA GLY A 67 5.21 -1.76 10.81
C GLY A 67 6.52 -1.62 11.56
N GLN A 68 7.20 -2.75 11.71
CA GLN A 68 8.49 -2.84 12.39
C GLN A 68 9.46 -3.69 11.56
N PHE A 69 10.70 -3.23 11.51
CA PHE A 69 11.76 -3.82 10.69
C PHE A 69 13.05 -3.89 11.50
N ASN A 70 13.80 -4.99 11.37
CA ASN A 70 15.11 -5.14 12.01
C ASN A 70 16.24 -4.58 11.13
N ASN A 71 16.04 -4.51 9.82
CA ASN A 71 17.01 -4.01 8.85
C ASN A 71 16.74 -2.55 8.50
N PHE A 72 17.76 -1.71 8.62
CA PHE A 72 17.64 -0.28 8.34
C PHE A 72 17.29 0.01 6.87
N GLU A 73 17.90 -0.67 5.90
CA GLU A 73 17.65 -0.44 4.48
C GLU A 73 16.22 -0.82 4.07
N ILE A 74 15.72 -1.94 4.61
CA ILE A 74 14.31 -2.34 4.45
C ILE A 74 13.40 -1.32 5.14
N SER A 75 13.76 -0.82 6.33
CA SER A 75 12.98 0.21 7.01
C SER A 75 12.90 1.53 6.23
N ILE A 76 13.94 1.88 5.47
CA ILE A 76 13.95 3.04 4.57
C ILE A 76 13.01 2.81 3.36
N CYS A 77 12.98 1.59 2.82
CA CYS A 77 11.99 1.20 1.81
C CYS A 77 10.57 1.25 2.38
N ALA A 78 10.35 0.73 3.58
CA ALA A 78 9.07 0.76 4.27
C ALA A 78 8.58 2.19 4.52
N LEU A 79 9.49 3.09 4.90
CA LEU A 79 9.22 4.51 5.04
C LEU A 79 8.74 5.15 3.72
N TYR A 80 9.40 4.83 2.60
CA TYR A 80 8.96 5.27 1.27
C TYR A 80 7.56 4.74 0.93
N ILE A 81 7.36 3.43 1.06
CA ILE A 81 6.11 2.74 0.73
C ILE A 81 4.95 3.28 1.58
N ALA A 82 5.17 3.47 2.88
CA ALA A 82 4.19 4.10 3.77
C ALA A 82 3.90 5.54 3.36
N THR A 83 4.92 6.33 3.02
CA THR A 83 4.74 7.72 2.58
C THR A 83 3.89 7.80 1.32
N VAL A 84 4.23 7.04 0.28
CA VAL A 84 3.47 7.06 -0.99
C VAL A 84 2.06 6.51 -0.78
N SER A 85 1.89 5.48 0.06
CA SER A 85 0.56 4.96 0.36
C SER A 85 -0.29 5.96 1.12
N MET A 86 0.23 6.62 2.15
CA MET A 86 -0.53 7.41 3.12
C MET A 86 -0.75 8.84 2.67
N LEU A 87 0.30 9.47 2.14
CA LEU A 87 0.34 10.87 1.77
C LEU A 87 0.21 11.09 0.26
N GLY A 88 0.50 10.07 -0.56
CA GLY A 88 0.40 10.17 -2.01
C GLY A 88 -1.04 10.37 -2.49
N SER A 89 -1.21 11.04 -3.63
CA SER A 89 -2.51 11.18 -4.27
C SER A 89 -2.91 9.87 -4.97
N GLU A 90 -4.08 9.32 -4.59
CA GLU A 90 -4.62 8.11 -5.22
C GLU A 90 -5.15 8.43 -6.63
N SER A 91 -4.40 8.08 -7.68
CA SER A 91 -4.82 8.26 -9.07
C SER A 91 -5.46 6.99 -9.66
N ALA A 92 -6.52 6.47 -9.05
CA ALA A 92 -7.32 5.42 -9.71
C ALA A 92 -8.25 6.08 -10.75
N LYS A 93 -8.24 5.56 -11.99
CA LYS A 93 -9.01 6.15 -13.10
C LYS A 93 -10.51 6.12 -12.80
N ASN A 94 -11.18 7.26 -12.93
CA ASN A 94 -12.63 7.37 -12.73
C ASN A 94 -13.43 6.57 -13.76
N GLU A 95 -12.91 6.44 -14.99
CA GLU A 95 -13.51 5.66 -16.08
C GLU A 95 -13.81 4.21 -15.67
N ALA A 96 -12.81 3.47 -15.21
CA ALA A 96 -12.97 2.08 -14.79
C ALA A 96 -13.99 1.94 -13.64
N ARG A 97 -14.01 2.88 -12.69
CA ARG A 97 -15.01 2.88 -11.60
C ARG A 97 -16.42 3.11 -12.13
N THR A 98 -16.57 3.93 -13.15
CA THR A 98 -17.87 4.15 -13.82
C THR A 98 -18.29 2.89 -14.59
N GLU A 99 -17.41 2.30 -15.40
CA GLU A 99 -17.67 1.03 -16.10
C GLU A 99 -18.13 -0.06 -15.12
N LEU A 100 -17.43 -0.23 -13.99
CA LEU A 100 -17.77 -1.22 -12.97
C LEU A 100 -19.10 -0.96 -12.26
N ARG A 101 -19.55 0.30 -12.17
CA ARG A 101 -20.89 0.61 -11.64
C ARG A 101 -21.97 0.29 -12.66
N THR A 102 -21.71 0.53 -13.95
CA THR A 102 -22.65 0.28 -15.04
C THR A 102 -22.95 -1.20 -15.23
N VAL A 103 -21.96 -2.09 -15.04
CA VAL A 103 -22.18 -3.55 -15.18
C VAL A 103 -23.07 -4.16 -14.08
N GLY A 104 -23.38 -3.42 -13.01
CA GLY A 104 -24.29 -3.87 -11.96
C GLY A 104 -23.79 -5.12 -11.22
N ALA A 105 -24.59 -6.19 -11.23
CA ALA A 105 -24.25 -7.46 -10.58
C ALA A 105 -23.61 -8.51 -11.51
N ASP A 106 -23.40 -8.17 -12.79
CA ASP A 106 -22.80 -9.10 -13.76
C ASP A 106 -21.31 -9.29 -13.47
N VAL A 107 -20.97 -10.44 -12.88
CA VAL A 107 -19.60 -10.83 -12.55
C VAL A 107 -18.75 -11.03 -13.80
N SER A 108 -19.30 -11.57 -14.89
CA SER A 108 -18.56 -11.84 -16.11
C SER A 108 -18.15 -10.53 -16.79
N ALA A 109 -19.08 -9.57 -16.84
CA ALA A 109 -18.77 -8.21 -17.31
C ALA A 109 -17.76 -7.51 -16.39
N ALA A 110 -17.93 -7.60 -15.05
CA ALA A 110 -16.97 -7.04 -14.10
C ALA A 110 -15.56 -7.65 -14.27
N ASN A 111 -15.45 -8.96 -14.49
CA ASN A 111 -14.18 -9.65 -14.73
C ASN A 111 -13.45 -9.12 -15.98
N LYS A 112 -14.19 -8.83 -17.05
CA LYS A 112 -13.64 -8.23 -18.28
C LYS A 112 -13.13 -6.81 -18.03
N VAL A 113 -13.91 -5.98 -17.33
CA VAL A 113 -13.51 -4.60 -16.99
C VAL A 113 -12.28 -4.60 -16.09
N LEU A 114 -12.25 -5.42 -15.03
CA LEU A 114 -11.08 -5.56 -14.17
C LEU A 114 -9.84 -6.03 -14.96
N GLY A 115 -10.00 -7.07 -15.79
CA GLY A 115 -8.93 -7.57 -16.66
C GLY A 115 -8.35 -6.51 -17.58
N LYS A 116 -9.21 -5.68 -18.20
CA LYS A 116 -8.83 -4.56 -19.06
C LYS A 116 -8.01 -3.50 -18.33
N HIS A 117 -8.36 -3.18 -17.09
CA HIS A 117 -7.79 -2.01 -16.39
C HIS A 117 -6.65 -2.31 -15.43
N VAL A 118 -6.60 -3.49 -14.82
CA VAL A 118 -5.56 -3.86 -13.84
C VAL A 118 -4.78 -5.11 -14.23
N GLY A 119 -5.28 -5.92 -15.18
CA GLY A 119 -4.67 -7.20 -15.55
C GLY A 119 -5.09 -8.35 -14.62
N GLN A 120 -5.10 -9.57 -15.17
CA GLN A 120 -5.65 -10.77 -14.51
C GLN A 120 -4.83 -11.29 -13.32
N ASN A 121 -3.60 -10.82 -13.14
CA ASN A 121 -2.71 -11.30 -12.07
C ASN A 121 -3.01 -10.65 -10.71
N TYR A 122 -3.77 -9.55 -10.68
CA TYR A 122 -3.95 -8.72 -9.48
C TYR A 122 -5.31 -8.90 -8.81
N PHE A 123 -6.21 -9.66 -9.42
CA PHE A 123 -7.49 -9.98 -8.83
C PHE A 123 -7.94 -11.38 -9.21
N SER A 124 -8.86 -11.94 -8.44
CA SER A 124 -9.56 -13.16 -8.81
C SER A 124 -10.97 -13.17 -8.26
N LEU A 125 -11.91 -13.63 -9.07
CA LEU A 125 -13.32 -13.73 -8.69
C LEU A 125 -13.67 -15.20 -8.44
N PHE A 126 -14.01 -15.53 -7.18
CA PHE A 126 -14.43 -16.85 -6.71
C PHE A 126 -13.38 -17.98 -6.73
N ASN A 127 -12.18 -17.73 -7.27
CA ASN A 127 -11.06 -18.68 -7.24
C ASN A 127 -9.91 -18.08 -6.43
N GLY A 128 -9.56 -18.65 -5.28
CA GLY A 128 -8.48 -18.12 -4.45
C GLY A 128 -7.13 -18.13 -5.16
N VAL A 129 -6.54 -16.96 -5.40
CA VAL A 129 -5.22 -16.76 -6.03
C VAL A 129 -4.31 -15.99 -5.08
N LYS A 130 -3.16 -16.58 -4.76
CA LYS A 130 -2.12 -15.93 -3.95
C LYS A 130 -1.55 -14.73 -4.69
N GLY A 131 -1.21 -13.68 -3.96
CA GLY A 131 -0.69 -12.43 -4.52
C GLY A 131 -1.77 -11.51 -5.11
N ALA A 132 -3.04 -11.90 -5.10
CA ALA A 132 -4.14 -11.15 -5.72
C ALA A 132 -5.21 -10.68 -4.73
N ILE A 133 -6.04 -9.73 -5.17
CA ILE A 133 -7.29 -9.37 -4.48
C ILE A 133 -8.39 -10.35 -4.88
N ASN A 134 -8.90 -11.09 -3.91
CA ASN A 134 -9.84 -12.17 -4.13
C ASN A 134 -11.25 -11.75 -3.70
N LEU A 135 -12.24 -12.13 -4.50
CA LEU A 135 -13.66 -12.04 -4.18
C LEU A 135 -14.18 -13.42 -3.77
N GLU A 136 -14.88 -13.50 -2.65
CA GLU A 136 -15.67 -14.67 -2.26
C GLU A 136 -17.13 -14.29 -2.09
N LYS A 137 -18.03 -15.24 -2.37
CA LYS A 137 -19.47 -15.06 -2.21
C LYS A 137 -19.91 -15.61 -0.86
N ILE A 138 -20.65 -14.79 -0.10
CA ILE A 138 -21.32 -15.19 1.13
C ILE A 138 -22.81 -14.88 0.99
N LYS A 139 -23.63 -15.92 0.78
CA LYS A 139 -25.07 -15.79 0.52
C LYS A 139 -25.35 -14.83 -0.65
N ASN A 140 -25.93 -13.66 -0.36
CA ASN A 140 -26.28 -12.62 -1.32
C ASN A 140 -25.27 -11.46 -1.36
N GLU A 141 -24.18 -11.58 -0.63
CA GLU A 141 -23.13 -10.57 -0.46
C GLU A 141 -21.76 -11.16 -0.79
N TYR A 142 -20.75 -10.31 -0.74
CA TYR A 142 -19.39 -10.67 -1.09
C TYR A 142 -18.40 -10.11 -0.08
N ASN A 143 -17.33 -10.87 0.15
CA ASN A 143 -16.16 -10.37 0.83
C ASN A 143 -15.02 -10.20 -0.18
N ALA A 144 -14.18 -9.20 0.07
CA ALA A 144 -12.91 -9.06 -0.61
C ALA A 144 -11.77 -9.24 0.39
N TYR A 145 -10.72 -9.92 -0.02
CA TYR A 145 -9.53 -10.12 0.78
C TYR A 145 -8.28 -10.15 -0.10
N TYR A 146 -7.14 -9.79 0.47
CA TYR A 146 -5.85 -10.08 -0.12
C TYR A 146 -5.39 -11.46 0.37
N LEU A 147 -4.96 -12.33 -0.54
CA LEU A 147 -4.33 -13.61 -0.18
C LEU A 147 -2.82 -13.45 -0.38
N SER A 148 -2.05 -13.42 0.70
CA SER A 148 -0.60 -13.24 0.61
C SER A 148 0.07 -14.40 -0.12
N LEU A 149 1.29 -14.19 -0.59
CA LEU A 149 2.12 -15.27 -1.15
C LEU A 149 2.44 -16.36 -0.09
N THR A 150 2.50 -15.97 1.18
CA THR A 150 2.64 -16.89 2.34
C THR A 150 1.37 -17.68 2.63
N GLY A 151 0.21 -17.28 2.09
CA GLY A 151 -1.08 -17.96 2.26
C GLY A 151 -1.99 -17.33 3.33
N ASP A 152 -1.59 -16.21 3.91
CA ASP A 152 -2.41 -15.46 4.88
C ASP A 152 -3.54 -14.73 4.18
N LYS A 153 -4.74 -14.84 4.75
CA LYS A 153 -5.92 -14.11 4.30
C LYS A 153 -6.05 -12.78 5.05
N VAL A 154 -5.98 -11.67 4.33
CA VAL A 154 -6.10 -10.31 4.89
C VAL A 154 -7.42 -9.70 4.46
N SER A 155 -8.35 -9.51 5.40
CA SER A 155 -9.69 -8.99 5.11
C SER A 155 -9.64 -7.53 4.62
N ILE A 156 -10.22 -7.28 3.44
CA ILE A 156 -10.33 -5.94 2.89
C ILE A 156 -11.66 -5.33 3.28
N ILE A 157 -12.75 -6.02 2.94
CA ILE A 157 -14.12 -5.63 3.29
C ILE A 157 -14.99 -6.88 3.28
N GLU A 158 -16.02 -6.88 4.11
CA GLU A 158 -16.96 -7.98 4.24
C GLU A 158 -18.39 -7.51 3.93
N ASN A 159 -19.25 -8.45 3.57
CA ASN A 159 -20.71 -8.25 3.45
C ASN A 159 -21.08 -7.08 2.50
N LYS A 160 -20.38 -6.97 1.36
CA LYS A 160 -20.59 -5.90 0.38
C LYS A 160 -21.31 -6.43 -0.85
N LYS A 161 -22.30 -5.67 -1.35
CA LYS A 161 -23.05 -6.01 -2.56
C LYS A 161 -22.40 -5.48 -3.84
N ALA A 162 -22.70 -6.12 -4.97
CA ALA A 162 -22.39 -5.60 -6.29
C ALA A 162 -23.30 -4.38 -6.63
N PRO A 163 -22.85 -3.42 -7.46
CA PRO A 163 -21.52 -3.33 -8.09
C PRO A 163 -20.42 -2.81 -7.16
N SER A 164 -20.76 -2.33 -5.96
CA SER A 164 -19.81 -1.63 -5.08
C SER A 164 -18.59 -2.48 -4.72
N ILE A 165 -18.76 -3.79 -4.55
CA ILE A 165 -17.63 -4.68 -4.27
C ILE A 165 -16.63 -4.73 -5.43
N PHE A 166 -17.07 -4.67 -6.69
CA PHE A 166 -16.15 -4.69 -7.84
C PHE A 166 -15.27 -3.43 -7.88
N VAL A 167 -15.82 -2.27 -7.47
CA VAL A 167 -15.05 -1.04 -7.31
C VAL A 167 -13.99 -1.19 -6.21
N VAL A 168 -14.30 -1.91 -5.12
CA VAL A 168 -13.32 -2.20 -4.06
C VAL A 168 -12.21 -3.11 -4.61
N ILE A 169 -12.55 -4.19 -5.32
CA ILE A 169 -11.57 -5.08 -5.96
C ILE A 169 -10.66 -4.28 -6.87
N TYR A 170 -11.22 -3.44 -7.76
CA TYR A 170 -10.45 -2.58 -8.66
C TYR A 170 -9.48 -1.67 -7.92
N ASN A 171 -9.95 -0.97 -6.89
CA ASN A 171 -9.11 -0.04 -6.14
C ASN A 171 -7.91 -0.76 -5.49
N TYR A 172 -8.13 -1.91 -4.86
CA TYR A 172 -7.04 -2.66 -4.22
C TYR A 172 -6.15 -3.39 -5.23
N ALA A 173 -6.70 -3.89 -6.34
CA ALA A 173 -5.91 -4.51 -7.40
C ALA A 173 -5.00 -3.46 -8.08
N THR A 174 -5.51 -2.25 -8.31
CA THR A 174 -4.71 -1.12 -8.78
C THR A 174 -3.58 -0.77 -7.81
N LYS A 175 -3.82 -0.86 -6.50
CA LYS A 175 -2.76 -0.68 -5.50
C LYS A 175 -1.69 -1.76 -5.62
N LEU A 176 -2.06 -3.02 -5.82
CA LEU A 176 -1.07 -4.07 -6.01
C LEU A 176 -0.20 -3.83 -7.24
N THR A 177 -0.80 -3.45 -8.37
CA THR A 177 -0.05 -3.12 -9.59
C THR A 177 0.96 -1.99 -9.34
N LYS A 178 0.51 -0.91 -8.69
CA LYS A 178 1.39 0.21 -8.34
C LYS A 178 2.48 -0.18 -7.34
N PHE A 179 2.17 -1.04 -6.38
CA PHE A 179 3.16 -1.55 -5.44
C PHE A 179 4.30 -2.26 -6.18
N ASP A 180 3.97 -3.17 -7.09
CA ASP A 180 4.99 -3.91 -7.86
C ASP A 180 5.83 -2.96 -8.75
N GLU A 181 5.20 -1.95 -9.36
CA GLU A 181 5.91 -0.89 -10.10
C GLU A 181 6.92 -0.13 -9.21
N LEU A 182 6.51 0.26 -7.99
CA LEU A 182 7.38 0.94 -7.03
C LEU A 182 8.53 0.02 -6.59
N MET A 183 8.23 -1.24 -6.30
CA MET A 183 9.22 -2.21 -5.81
C MET A 183 10.28 -2.57 -6.85
N ASN A 184 10.01 -2.42 -8.15
CA ASN A 184 11.00 -2.67 -9.19
C ASN A 184 12.29 -1.86 -9.03
N ASN A 185 12.23 -0.64 -8.49
CA ASN A 185 13.41 0.17 -8.23
C ASN A 185 14.11 -0.22 -6.92
N TRP A 186 13.34 -0.59 -5.90
CA TRP A 186 13.87 -1.00 -4.60
C TRP A 186 14.53 -2.37 -4.64
N ASN A 187 13.95 -3.33 -5.34
CA ASN A 187 14.49 -4.69 -5.50
C ASN A 187 15.85 -4.71 -6.24
N LYS A 188 16.19 -3.65 -6.97
CA LYS A 188 17.52 -3.47 -7.59
C LYS A 188 18.58 -2.92 -6.61
N LYS A 189 18.15 -2.42 -5.44
CA LYS A 189 19.01 -1.76 -4.45
C LYS A 189 19.17 -2.54 -3.17
N ILE A 190 18.14 -3.25 -2.76
CA ILE A 190 18.10 -4.00 -1.52
C ILE A 190 17.54 -5.39 -1.78
N ASN A 191 18.08 -6.38 -1.07
CA ASN A 191 17.53 -7.73 -1.08
C ASN A 191 16.38 -7.80 -0.07
N ILE A 192 15.17 -8.06 -0.54
CA ILE A 192 13.97 -8.15 0.30
C ILE A 192 13.45 -9.57 0.16
N ASP A 193 13.41 -10.30 1.27
CA ASP A 193 12.81 -11.63 1.28
C ASP A 193 11.28 -11.58 1.15
N LEU A 194 10.68 -12.75 0.96
CA LEU A 194 9.24 -12.86 0.76
C LEU A 194 8.43 -12.31 1.95
N GLY A 195 8.86 -12.56 3.18
CA GLY A 195 8.14 -12.14 4.38
C GLY A 195 8.17 -10.62 4.55
N GLU A 196 9.33 -10.02 4.36
CA GLU A 196 9.49 -8.56 4.39
C GLU A 196 8.73 -7.88 3.24
N ASN A 197 8.73 -8.46 2.04
CA ASN A 197 7.95 -7.94 0.92
C ASN A 197 6.44 -7.97 1.21
N GLU A 198 5.94 -9.03 1.85
CA GLU A 198 4.53 -9.12 2.25
C GLU A 198 4.17 -8.09 3.35
N LYS A 199 5.09 -7.79 4.28
CA LYS A 199 4.89 -6.68 5.24
C LYS A 199 4.81 -5.33 4.54
N LEU A 200 5.71 -5.05 3.60
CA LEU A 200 5.71 -3.81 2.81
C LEU A 200 4.39 -3.67 2.02
N LYS A 201 3.91 -4.76 1.42
CA LYS A 201 2.67 -4.78 0.66
C LYS A 201 1.45 -4.50 1.55
N ARG A 202 1.39 -5.08 2.75
CA ARG A 202 0.34 -4.79 3.75
C ARG A 202 0.32 -3.33 4.16
N ILE A 203 1.50 -2.74 4.43
CA ILE A 203 1.63 -1.29 4.68
C ILE A 203 1.06 -0.50 3.51
N TYR A 204 1.39 -0.85 2.26
CA TYR A 204 0.90 -0.14 1.08
C TYR A 204 -0.61 -0.24 0.90
N LEU A 205 -1.18 -1.42 1.16
CA LEU A 205 -2.63 -1.66 1.14
C LEU A 205 -3.35 -1.03 2.34
N ARG A 206 -2.62 -0.58 3.36
CA ARG A 206 -3.11 -0.07 4.64
C ARG A 206 -3.93 -1.14 5.40
N LYS A 207 -3.37 -2.35 5.50
CA LYS A 207 -3.99 -3.54 6.10
C LYS A 207 -3.05 -4.30 7.03
#